data_AF-A0A7S0R6Q6-F1
#
_entry.id   AF-A0A7S0R6Q6-F1
#
_cell.length_a   1.000
_cell.length_b   1.000
_cell.length_c   1.000
_cell.angle_alpha   90.00
_cell.angle_beta   90.00
_cell.angle_gamma   90.00
#
_symmetry.space_group_name_H-M   'P 1'
#
loop_
_entity.id
_entity.type
_entity.pdbx_description
1 polymer ?
#
loop_
_entity_poly.entity_id
_entity_poly.type
_entity_poly.pdbx_seq_one_letter_code
_entity_poly.pdbx_strand_id
1 'polypeptide(L)'
;NGAFSGVRGFLFSVLNQRMVRRLRDGAYAAVIQQDMGWLDQQDIGELTSRLNNDTNTVANTLGFNINIMLRNGLQAVGGAILLVRINAQLAAVTGAVTVVYLVLSNVYGAYCRRLATARQDSIAATNQVAEETLARASNVRVFGAELREVARFNTHSRAVYDLRLRWAAAWGLFHGTASGIFHLTKAAALLVGGASLAAGCTTAAELTTFILYVDKVVSASLAVCEQWAQ
;
A
#
# COMPACT_ATOMS: atom_id res chain seq x y z
N ASN A 1 28.22 -0.84 -1.87
CA ASN A 1 26.75 -1.00 -1.69
C ASN A 1 26.24 -0.75 -0.27
N GLY A 2 26.88 -1.27 0.79
CA GLY A 2 26.41 -1.06 2.18
C GLY A 2 26.45 0.39 2.69
N ALA A 3 27.56 1.12 2.45
CA ALA A 3 27.73 2.49 2.93
C ALA A 3 26.68 3.46 2.35
N PHE A 4 26.40 3.38 1.05
CA PHE A 4 25.38 4.23 0.41
C PHE A 4 23.97 3.94 0.93
N SER A 5 23.65 2.66 1.19
CA SER A 5 22.38 2.29 1.81
C SER A 5 22.29 2.79 3.26
N GLY A 6 23.38 2.73 4.03
CA GLY A 6 23.46 3.25 5.39
C GLY A 6 23.27 4.77 5.46
N VAL A 7 23.97 5.52 4.61
CA VAL A 7 23.84 6.99 4.52
C VAL A 7 22.43 7.38 4.11
N ARG A 8 21.85 6.71 3.10
CA ARG A 8 20.46 6.95 2.69
C ARG A 8 19.48 6.66 3.82
N GLY A 9 19.64 5.54 4.53
CA GLY A 9 18.80 5.17 5.67
C GLY A 9 18.88 6.19 6.80
N PHE A 10 20.09 6.66 7.13
CA PHE A 10 20.31 7.70 8.12
C PHE A 10 19.66 9.02 7.73
N LEU A 11 19.91 9.51 6.51
CA LEU A 11 19.31 10.74 5.99
C LEU A 11 17.78 10.67 6.03
N PHE A 12 17.22 9.52 5.64
CA PHE A 12 15.78 9.33 5.65
C PHE A 12 15.20 9.32 7.07
N SER A 13 15.89 8.68 8.01
CA SER A 13 15.50 8.70 9.42
C SER A 13 15.50 10.13 9.98
N VAL A 14 16.54 10.93 9.66
CA VAL A 14 16.61 12.34 10.06
C VAL A 14 15.47 13.17 9.45
N LEU A 15 15.18 12.98 8.16
CA LEU A 15 14.07 13.66 7.50
C LEU A 15 12.72 13.30 8.13
N ASN A 16 12.51 12.01 8.43
CA ASN A 16 11.30 11.53 9.08
C ASN A 16 11.13 12.16 10.47
N GLN A 17 12.19 12.19 11.29
CA GLN A 17 12.16 12.84 12.61
C GLN A 17 11.87 14.35 12.51
N ARG A 18 12.42 15.04 11.50
CA ARG A 18 12.07 16.45 11.24
C ARG A 18 10.60 16.64 10.89
N MET A 19 10.02 15.70 10.13
CA MET A 19 8.61 15.73 9.78
C MET A 19 7.70 15.50 10.99
N VAL A 20 8.01 14.48 11.83
CA VAL A 20 7.32 14.24 13.11
C VAL A 20 7.34 15.50 13.97
N ARG A 21 8.52 16.11 14.14
CA ARG A 21 8.67 17.33 14.92
C ARG A 21 7.79 18.46 14.38
N ARG A 22 7.83 18.75 13.08
CA ARG A 22 7.01 19.82 12.48
C ARG A 22 5.51 19.60 12.66
N LEU A 23 5.04 18.36 12.47
CA LEU A 23 3.63 18.03 12.68
C LEU A 23 3.24 18.19 14.15
N ARG A 24 4.09 17.75 15.08
CA ARG A 24 3.85 17.89 16.52
C ARG A 24 3.83 19.35 16.98
N ASP A 25 4.83 20.14 16.55
CA ASP A 25 4.93 21.56 16.89
C ASP A 25 3.71 22.33 16.34
N GLY A 26 3.30 22.05 15.10
CA GLY A 26 2.12 22.66 14.48
C GLY A 26 0.80 22.23 15.14
N ALA A 27 0.65 20.94 15.46
CA ALA A 27 -0.54 20.44 16.14
C ALA A 27 -0.65 21.01 17.58
N TYR A 28 0.46 21.11 18.30
CA TYR A 28 0.49 21.73 19.62
C TYR A 28 0.11 23.22 19.55
N ALA A 29 0.66 23.96 18.59
CA ALA A 29 0.31 25.36 18.36
C ALA A 29 -1.18 25.55 18.00
N ALA A 30 -1.75 24.63 17.21
CA ALA A 30 -3.17 24.67 16.86
C ALA A 30 -4.09 24.38 18.05
N VAL A 31 -3.68 23.44 18.92
CA VAL A 31 -4.42 23.07 20.14
C VAL A 31 -4.46 24.22 21.14
N ILE A 32 -3.33 24.90 21.40
CA ILE A 32 -3.28 25.98 22.39
C ILE A 32 -4.04 27.24 21.95
N GLN A 33 -4.32 27.37 20.65
CA GLN A 33 -5.11 28.47 20.08
C GLN A 33 -6.62 28.19 20.04
N GLN A 34 -7.07 27.00 20.47
CA GLN A 34 -8.50 26.68 20.54
C GLN A 34 -9.19 27.40 21.70
N ASP A 35 -10.51 27.59 21.57
CA ASP A 35 -11.33 28.22 22.59
C ASP A 35 -11.33 27.41 23.90
N MET A 36 -11.34 28.12 25.05
CA MET A 36 -11.39 27.50 26.39
C MET A 36 -12.59 26.55 26.54
N GLY A 37 -13.75 26.90 25.96
CA GLY A 37 -14.95 26.06 25.99
C GLY A 37 -14.80 24.73 25.23
N TRP A 38 -13.89 24.65 24.26
CA TRP A 38 -13.53 23.38 23.60
C TRP A 38 -12.52 22.60 24.44
N LEU A 39 -11.50 23.26 24.98
CA LEU A 39 -10.48 22.64 25.86
C LEU A 39 -11.11 22.01 27.11
N ASP A 40 -12.09 22.66 27.72
CA ASP A 40 -12.79 22.16 28.92
C ASP A 40 -13.60 20.88 28.66
N GLN A 41 -13.93 20.59 27.40
CA GLN A 41 -14.66 19.39 27.00
C GLN A 41 -13.74 18.21 26.64
N GLN A 42 -12.43 18.42 26.57
CA GLN A 42 -11.46 17.38 26.18
C GLN A 42 -10.69 16.85 27.40
N ASP A 43 -10.38 15.55 27.40
CA ASP A 43 -9.44 14.98 28.37
C ASP A 43 -7.99 15.33 27.98
N ILE A 44 -7.28 16.03 28.86
CA ILE A 44 -5.87 16.44 28.67
C ILE A 44 -4.97 15.22 28.43
N GLY A 45 -5.26 14.09 29.06
CA GLY A 45 -4.52 12.84 28.89
C GLY A 45 -4.70 12.25 27.49
N GLU A 46 -5.94 12.27 26.99
CA GLU A 46 -6.26 11.84 25.63
C GLU A 46 -5.62 12.78 24.60
N LEU A 47 -5.71 14.09 24.81
CA LEU A 47 -5.16 15.09 23.90
C LEU A 47 -3.64 14.95 23.74
N THR A 48 -2.94 14.74 24.86
CA THR A 48 -1.49 14.52 24.88
C THR A 48 -1.12 13.21 24.21
N SER A 49 -1.91 12.15 24.43
CA SER A 49 -1.73 10.85 23.77
C SER A 49 -1.88 10.97 22.26
N ARG A 50 -2.94 11.62 21.77
CA ARG A 50 -3.19 11.84 20.33
C ARG A 50 -2.11 12.71 19.71
N LEU A 51 -1.71 13.79 20.38
CA LEU A 51 -0.62 14.65 19.92
C LEU A 51 0.69 13.87 19.74
N ASN A 52 0.96 12.85 20.57
CA ASN A 52 2.16 12.04 20.44
C ASN A 52 1.99 10.90 19.42
N ASN A 53 0.95 10.09 19.56
CA ASN A 53 0.71 8.86 18.80
C ASN A 53 0.22 9.12 17.38
N ASP A 54 -0.76 10.01 17.21
CA ASP A 54 -1.34 10.28 15.89
C ASP A 54 -0.33 11.03 15.01
N THR A 55 0.38 12.02 15.57
CA THR A 55 1.42 12.77 14.80
C THR A 55 2.56 11.86 14.36
N ASN A 56 2.98 10.93 15.23
CA ASN A 56 4.03 9.96 14.89
C ASN A 56 3.55 8.97 13.83
N THR A 57 2.33 8.44 13.97
CA THR A 57 1.74 7.51 12.99
C THR A 57 1.59 8.16 11.62
N VAL A 58 1.05 9.38 11.57
CA VAL A 58 0.86 10.14 10.32
C VAL A 58 2.21 10.46 9.67
N ALA A 59 3.19 10.99 10.44
CA ALA A 59 4.52 11.29 9.92
C ALA A 59 5.23 10.05 9.38
N ASN A 60 5.23 8.94 10.12
CA ASN A 60 5.89 7.71 9.70
C ASN A 60 5.25 7.12 8.44
N THR A 61 3.92 7.15 8.36
CA THR A 61 3.18 6.66 7.19
C THR A 61 3.49 7.50 5.96
N LEU A 62 3.47 8.83 6.09
CA LEU A 62 3.85 9.75 5.01
C LEU A 62 5.32 9.57 4.60
N GLY A 63 6.24 9.54 5.56
CA GLY A 63 7.67 9.35 5.30
C GLY A 63 7.93 8.05 4.55
N PHE A 64 7.37 6.94 5.03
CA PHE A 64 7.50 5.64 4.37
C PHE A 64 6.91 5.66 2.95
N ASN A 65 5.71 6.19 2.78
CA ASN A 65 5.07 6.25 1.47
C ASN A 65 5.85 7.09 0.46
N ILE A 66 6.34 8.27 0.87
CA ILE A 66 7.19 9.13 0.05
C ILE A 66 8.48 8.41 -0.34
N ASN A 67 9.12 7.66 0.59
CA ASN A 67 10.32 6.89 0.26
C ASN A 67 10.08 5.91 -0.88
N ILE A 68 8.99 5.16 -0.78
CA ILE A 68 8.63 4.13 -1.74
C ILE A 68 8.28 4.76 -3.08
N MET A 69 7.45 5.81 -3.09
CA MET A 69 7.06 6.52 -4.31
C MET A 69 8.28 7.09 -5.03
N LEU A 70 9.20 7.75 -4.30
CA LEU A 70 10.38 8.36 -4.89
C LEU A 70 11.35 7.31 -5.43
N ARG A 71 11.56 6.22 -4.68
CA ARG A 71 12.40 5.09 -5.12
C ARG A 71 11.82 4.41 -6.36
N ASN A 72 10.55 4.04 -6.32
CA ASN A 72 9.90 3.32 -7.41
C ASN A 72 9.73 4.22 -8.64
N GLY A 73 9.41 5.50 -8.45
CA GLY A 73 9.34 6.49 -9.53
C GLY A 73 10.69 6.67 -10.22
N LEU A 74 11.77 6.82 -9.46
CA LEU A 74 13.12 6.95 -10.03
C LEU A 74 13.55 5.67 -10.76
N GLN A 75 13.23 4.49 -10.22
CA GLN A 75 13.52 3.22 -10.89
C GLN A 75 12.70 3.03 -12.16
N ALA A 76 11.42 3.40 -12.16
CA ALA A 76 10.55 3.30 -13.32
C ALA A 76 11.04 4.24 -14.44
N VAL A 77 11.28 5.51 -14.14
CA VAL A 77 11.73 6.51 -15.13
C VAL A 77 13.16 6.19 -15.61
N GLY A 78 14.09 5.95 -14.68
CA GLY A 78 15.48 5.64 -15.02
C GLY A 78 15.60 4.33 -15.80
N GLY A 79 14.85 3.31 -15.40
CA GLY A 79 14.79 2.03 -16.11
C GLY A 79 14.18 2.16 -17.51
N ALA A 80 13.08 2.90 -17.66
CA ALA A 80 12.47 3.14 -18.98
C ALA A 80 13.44 3.85 -19.94
N ILE A 81 14.12 4.90 -19.48
CA ILE A 81 15.11 5.63 -20.30
C ILE A 81 16.25 4.71 -20.76
N LEU A 82 16.77 3.88 -19.84
CA LEU A 82 17.87 2.96 -20.15
C LEU A 82 17.44 1.84 -21.10
N LEU A 83 16.23 1.30 -20.94
CA LEU A 83 15.69 0.27 -21.85
C LEU A 83 15.56 0.80 -23.28
N VAL A 84 15.04 2.02 -23.45
CA VAL A 84 14.91 2.67 -24.77
C VAL A 84 16.29 2.92 -25.40
N ARG A 85 17.30 3.24 -24.59
CA ARG A 85 18.68 3.46 -25.06
C ARG A 85 19.38 2.19 -25.55
N ILE A 86 19.07 1.03 -24.97
CA ILE A 86 19.69 -0.25 -25.34
C ILE A 86 19.03 -0.82 -26.59
N ASN A 87 17.70 -1.00 -26.56
CA ASN A 87 16.96 -1.56 -27.69
C ASN A 87 15.52 -1.06 -27.68
N ALA A 88 15.21 -0.12 -28.59
CA ALA A 88 13.91 0.52 -28.68
C ALA A 88 12.76 -0.45 -28.99
N GLN A 89 13.01 -1.51 -29.77
CA GLN A 89 11.99 -2.50 -30.13
C GLN A 89 11.58 -3.36 -28.93
N LEU A 90 12.57 -3.83 -28.15
CA LEU A 90 12.32 -4.63 -26.95
C LEU A 90 11.74 -3.78 -25.80
N ALA A 91 12.16 -2.51 -25.73
CA ALA A 91 11.60 -1.52 -24.81
C ALA A 91 10.14 -1.19 -25.13
N ALA A 92 9.76 -1.07 -26.41
CA ALA A 92 8.38 -0.82 -26.81
C ALA A 92 7.43 -1.98 -26.41
N VAL A 93 7.88 -3.23 -26.60
CA VAL A 93 7.10 -4.42 -26.19
C VAL A 93 6.93 -4.45 -24.67
N THR A 94 8.02 -4.24 -23.92
CA THR A 94 7.98 -4.22 -22.45
C THR A 94 7.12 -3.05 -21.94
N GLY A 95 7.22 -1.89 -22.58
CA GLY A 95 6.43 -0.69 -22.29
C GLY A 95 4.94 -0.92 -22.53
N ALA A 96 4.56 -1.57 -23.64
CA ALA A 96 3.17 -1.91 -23.93
C ALA A 96 2.57 -2.84 -22.86
N VAL A 97 3.30 -3.89 -22.48
CA VAL A 97 2.88 -4.79 -21.38
C VAL A 97 2.73 -4.01 -20.07
N THR A 98 3.66 -3.10 -19.78
CA THR A 98 3.62 -2.25 -18.58
C THR A 98 2.40 -1.32 -18.57
N VAL A 99 2.05 -0.71 -19.70
CA VAL A 99 0.88 0.17 -19.82
C VAL A 99 -0.42 -0.61 -19.63
N VAL A 100 -0.55 -1.78 -20.26
CA VAL A 100 -1.71 -2.67 -20.07
C VAL A 100 -1.86 -3.03 -18.59
N TYR A 101 -0.74 -3.34 -17.92
CA TYR A 101 -0.73 -3.65 -16.50
C TYR A 101 -1.16 -2.47 -15.62
N LEU A 102 -0.68 -1.25 -15.92
CA LEU A 102 -1.09 -0.03 -15.21
C LEU A 102 -2.60 0.24 -15.33
N VAL A 103 -3.17 0.00 -16.51
CA VAL A 103 -4.63 0.14 -16.72
C VAL A 103 -5.39 -0.90 -15.88
N LEU A 104 -4.97 -2.17 -15.93
CA LEU A 104 -5.59 -3.23 -15.14
C LEU A 104 -5.50 -2.96 -13.64
N SER A 105 -4.35 -2.45 -13.18
CA SER A 105 -4.14 -2.06 -11.79
C SER A 105 -5.06 -0.91 -11.38
N ASN A 106 -5.31 0.09 -12.23
CA ASN A 106 -6.23 1.17 -11.90
C ASN A 106 -7.66 0.67 -11.66
N VAL A 107 -8.13 -0.26 -12.51
CA VAL A 107 -9.45 -0.90 -12.35
C VAL A 107 -9.49 -1.72 -11.06
N TYR A 108 -8.46 -2.52 -10.81
CA TYR A 108 -8.33 -3.30 -9.58
C TYR A 108 -8.29 -2.41 -8.34
N GLY A 109 -7.54 -1.30 -8.37
CA GLY A 109 -7.47 -0.32 -7.28
C GLY A 109 -8.81 0.33 -7.00
N ALA A 110 -9.60 0.66 -8.03
CA ALA A 110 -10.95 1.17 -7.85
C ALA A 110 -11.88 0.14 -7.18
N TYR A 111 -11.74 -1.14 -7.55
CA TYR A 111 -12.46 -2.25 -6.91
C TYR A 111 -12.04 -2.42 -5.44
N CYS A 112 -10.74 -2.39 -5.13
CA CYS A 112 -10.21 -2.46 -3.78
C CYS A 112 -10.73 -1.32 -2.90
N ARG A 113 -10.75 -0.08 -3.41
CA ARG A 113 -11.30 1.07 -2.66
C ARG A 113 -12.76 0.88 -2.29
N ARG A 114 -13.59 0.39 -3.22
CA ARG A 114 -15.00 0.07 -2.92
C ARG A 114 -15.14 -1.01 -1.85
N LEU A 115 -14.30 -2.05 -1.93
CA LEU A 115 -14.31 -3.15 -0.96
C LEU A 115 -13.80 -2.71 0.41
N ALA A 116 -12.85 -1.77 0.45
CA ALA A 116 -12.36 -1.14 1.68
C ALA A 116 -13.45 -0.32 2.36
N THR A 117 -14.21 0.49 1.61
CA THR A 117 -15.37 1.22 2.15
C THR A 117 -16.42 0.26 2.70
N ALA A 118 -16.83 -0.75 1.92
CA ALA A 118 -17.81 -1.75 2.38
C ALA A 118 -17.34 -2.53 3.63
N ARG A 119 -16.03 -2.82 3.72
CA ARG A 119 -15.43 -3.42 4.92
C ARG A 119 -15.53 -2.49 6.13
N GLN A 120 -15.23 -1.20 5.96
CA GLN A 120 -15.30 -0.21 7.02
C GLN A 120 -16.73 -0.08 7.55
N ASP A 121 -17.71 0.01 6.65
CA ASP A 121 -19.14 0.08 7.00
C ASP A 121 -19.60 -1.17 7.78
N SER A 122 -19.15 -2.35 7.36
CA SER A 122 -19.45 -3.63 8.03
C SER A 122 -18.81 -3.73 9.42
N ILE A 123 -17.58 -3.22 9.58
CA ILE A 123 -16.92 -3.12 10.89
C ILE A 123 -17.68 -2.15 11.80
N ALA A 124 -18.08 -0.99 11.28
CA ALA A 124 -18.86 -0.01 12.04
C ALA A 124 -20.19 -0.60 12.53
N ALA A 125 -20.92 -1.31 11.66
CA ALA A 125 -22.15 -2.00 12.04
C ALA A 125 -21.93 -3.09 13.11
N THR A 126 -20.81 -3.83 13.02
CA THR A 126 -20.44 -4.84 14.03
C THR A 126 -20.14 -4.19 15.38
N ASN A 127 -19.42 -3.06 15.38
CA ASN A 127 -19.11 -2.30 16.60
C ASN A 127 -20.38 -1.73 17.23
N GLN A 128 -21.31 -1.19 16.43
CA GLN A 128 -22.59 -0.69 16.93
C GLN A 128 -23.38 -1.76 17.69
N VAL A 129 -23.44 -2.99 17.16
CA VAL A 129 -24.12 -4.11 17.84
C VAL A 129 -23.41 -4.47 19.16
N ALA A 130 -22.08 -4.44 19.18
CA ALA A 130 -21.32 -4.67 20.40
C ALA A 130 -21.58 -3.58 21.44
N GLU A 131 -21.56 -2.30 21.04
CA GLU A 131 -21.85 -1.16 21.91
C GLU A 131 -23.26 -1.24 22.49
N GLU A 132 -24.28 -1.50 21.67
CA GLU A 132 -25.68 -1.67 22.13
C GLU A 132 -25.81 -2.79 23.17
N THR A 133 -25.16 -3.93 22.92
CA THR A 133 -25.23 -5.11 23.79
C THR A 133 -24.50 -4.87 25.11
N LEU A 134 -23.30 -4.29 25.05
CA LEU A 134 -22.47 -4.02 26.23
C LEU A 134 -23.08 -2.91 27.10
N ALA A 135 -23.61 -1.85 26.49
CA ALA A 135 -24.33 -0.80 27.21
C ALA A 135 -25.57 -1.33 27.95
N ARG A 136 -26.18 -2.43 27.45
CA ARG A 136 -27.38 -3.05 28.01
C ARG A 136 -27.12 -4.43 28.62
N ALA A 137 -25.87 -4.74 29.00
CA ALA A 137 -25.46 -6.07 29.44
C ALA A 137 -26.29 -6.62 30.63
N SER A 138 -26.67 -5.75 31.56
CA SER A 138 -27.54 -6.13 32.68
C SER A 138 -28.91 -6.63 32.21
N ASN A 139 -29.53 -5.93 31.26
CA ASN A 139 -30.84 -6.33 30.71
C ASN A 139 -30.74 -7.65 29.94
N VAL A 140 -29.68 -7.85 29.16
CA VAL A 140 -29.46 -9.10 28.42
C VAL A 140 -29.39 -10.30 29.38
N ARG A 141 -28.74 -10.13 30.54
CA ARG A 141 -28.66 -11.16 31.59
C ARG A 141 -30.00 -11.42 32.27
N VAL A 142 -30.73 -10.36 32.62
CA VAL A 142 -32.05 -10.48 33.27
C VAL A 142 -33.06 -11.20 32.38
N PHE A 143 -33.02 -10.98 31.07
CA PHE A 143 -33.90 -11.64 30.11
C PHE A 143 -33.34 -12.96 29.53
N GLY A 144 -32.15 -13.40 29.95
CA GLY A 144 -31.53 -14.64 29.45
C GLY A 144 -31.24 -14.64 27.93
N ALA A 145 -31.04 -13.47 27.33
CA ALA A 145 -30.94 -13.29 25.88
C ALA A 145 -29.50 -13.41 25.32
N GLU A 146 -28.55 -13.90 26.11
CA GLU A 146 -27.11 -13.93 25.79
C GLU A 146 -26.81 -14.67 24.47
N LEU A 147 -27.39 -15.87 24.29
CA LEU A 147 -27.20 -16.66 23.07
C LEU A 147 -27.75 -15.95 21.81
N ARG A 148 -28.84 -15.17 21.97
CA ARG A 148 -29.45 -14.42 20.88
C ARG A 148 -28.56 -13.26 20.43
N GLU A 149 -28.01 -12.49 21.37
CA GLU A 149 -27.10 -11.39 21.05
C GLU A 149 -25.75 -11.89 20.50
N VAL A 150 -25.24 -13.03 20.99
CA VAL A 150 -24.07 -13.69 20.40
C VAL A 150 -24.34 -14.11 18.96
N ALA A 151 -25.52 -14.68 18.65
CA ALA A 151 -25.90 -15.02 17.28
C ALA A 151 -26.01 -13.78 16.37
N ARG A 152 -26.57 -12.67 16.89
CA ARG A 152 -26.64 -11.39 16.19
C ARG A 152 -25.24 -10.86 15.87
N PHE A 153 -24.34 -10.81 16.85
CA PHE A 153 -22.94 -10.39 16.65
C PHE A 153 -22.22 -11.27 15.62
N ASN A 154 -22.39 -12.59 15.71
CA ASN A 154 -21.79 -13.55 14.77
C ASN A 154 -22.25 -13.33 13.32
N THR A 155 -23.48 -12.85 13.11
CA THR A 155 -24.00 -12.56 11.76
C THR A 155 -23.28 -11.37 11.14
N HIS A 156 -23.09 -10.29 11.90
CA HIS A 156 -22.33 -9.11 11.43
C HIS A 156 -20.84 -9.42 11.26
N SER A 157 -20.25 -10.19 12.18
CA SER A 157 -18.87 -10.66 12.09
C SER A 157 -18.61 -11.52 10.85
N ARG A 158 -19.57 -12.40 10.47
CA ARG A 158 -19.49 -13.16 9.21
C ARG A 158 -19.50 -12.27 7.98
N ALA A 159 -20.30 -11.20 7.96
CA ALA A 159 -20.28 -10.27 6.84
C ALA A 159 -18.90 -9.59 6.66
N VAL A 160 -18.22 -9.25 7.76
CA VAL A 160 -16.83 -8.75 7.72
C VAL A 160 -15.87 -9.83 7.20
N TYR A 161 -16.05 -11.09 7.64
CA TYR A 161 -15.24 -12.22 7.18
C TYR A 161 -15.39 -12.46 5.68
N ASP A 162 -16.61 -12.48 5.16
CA ASP A 162 -16.88 -12.71 3.73
C ASP A 162 -16.28 -11.60 2.85
N LEU A 163 -16.35 -10.34 3.31
CA LEU A 163 -15.69 -9.21 2.62
C LEU A 163 -14.17 -9.37 2.60
N ARG A 164 -13.57 -9.83 3.71
CA ARG A 164 -12.12 -10.12 3.78
C ARG A 164 -11.75 -11.29 2.87
N LEU A 165 -12.57 -12.33 2.79
CA LEU A 165 -12.31 -13.48 1.93
C LEU A 165 -12.37 -13.08 0.45
N ARG A 166 -13.37 -12.27 0.06
CA ARG A 166 -13.45 -11.69 -1.30
C ARG A 166 -12.24 -10.82 -1.62
N TRP A 167 -11.76 -10.03 -0.66
CA TRP A 167 -10.56 -9.23 -0.83
C TRP A 167 -9.32 -10.12 -1.01
N ALA A 168 -9.16 -11.14 -0.18
CA ALA A 168 -8.03 -12.07 -0.26
C ALA A 168 -8.03 -12.87 -1.58
N ALA A 169 -9.19 -13.31 -2.04
CA ALA A 169 -9.33 -13.99 -3.33
C ALA A 169 -9.00 -13.06 -4.50
N ALA A 170 -9.50 -11.81 -4.47
CA ALA A 170 -9.19 -10.81 -5.50
C ALA A 170 -7.70 -10.46 -5.51
N TRP A 171 -7.09 -10.30 -4.33
CA TRP A 171 -5.66 -10.04 -4.18
C TRP A 171 -4.81 -11.21 -4.69
N GLY A 172 -5.16 -12.44 -4.31
CA GLY A 172 -4.44 -13.63 -4.78
C GLY A 172 -4.53 -13.81 -6.28
N LEU A 173 -5.71 -13.62 -6.88
CA LEU A 173 -5.91 -13.72 -8.32
C LEU A 173 -5.14 -12.63 -9.07
N PHE A 174 -5.24 -11.37 -8.62
CA PHE A 174 -4.53 -10.26 -9.25
C PHE A 174 -3.01 -10.43 -9.16
N HIS A 175 -2.48 -10.72 -7.96
CA HIS A 175 -1.06 -10.87 -7.76
C HIS A 175 -0.50 -12.11 -8.50
N GLY A 176 -1.23 -13.22 -8.48
CA GLY A 176 -0.84 -14.45 -9.20
C GLY A 176 -0.82 -14.26 -10.71
N THR A 177 -1.87 -13.67 -11.30
CA THR A 177 -1.94 -13.40 -12.74
C THR A 177 -0.91 -12.37 -13.18
N ALA A 178 -0.73 -11.30 -12.40
CA ALA A 178 0.30 -10.30 -12.63
C ALA A 178 1.70 -10.94 -12.67
N SER A 179 2.07 -11.64 -11.60
CA SER A 179 3.37 -12.32 -11.48
C SER A 179 3.60 -13.33 -12.62
N GLY A 180 2.56 -14.08 -13.01
CA GLY A 180 2.60 -15.01 -14.14
C GLY A 180 2.91 -14.30 -15.47
N ILE A 181 2.17 -13.25 -15.81
CA ILE A 181 2.39 -12.45 -17.03
C ILE A 181 3.81 -11.88 -17.05
N PHE A 182 4.32 -11.42 -15.91
CA PHE A 182 5.68 -10.89 -15.80
C PHE A 182 6.75 -11.95 -16.04
N HIS A 183 6.65 -13.12 -15.42
CA HIS A 183 7.61 -14.21 -15.64
C HIS A 183 7.59 -14.71 -17.09
N LEU A 184 6.41 -14.81 -17.70
CA LEU A 184 6.26 -15.15 -19.12
C LEU A 184 6.89 -14.10 -20.04
N THR A 185 6.67 -12.81 -19.75
CA THR A 185 7.28 -11.71 -20.52
C THR A 185 8.80 -11.73 -20.42
N LYS A 186 9.36 -11.98 -19.22
CA LYS A 186 10.81 -12.15 -19.04
C LYS A 186 11.36 -13.34 -19.82
N ALA A 187 10.66 -14.48 -19.78
CA ALA A 187 11.05 -15.67 -20.53
C ALA A 187 11.04 -15.42 -22.05
N ALA A 188 9.99 -14.76 -22.55
CA ALA A 188 9.90 -14.38 -23.97
C ALA A 188 11.01 -13.39 -24.36
N ALA A 189 11.28 -12.37 -23.53
CA ALA A 189 12.36 -11.42 -23.76
C ALA A 189 13.74 -12.10 -23.77
N LEU A 190 13.96 -13.08 -22.90
CA LEU A 190 15.18 -13.88 -22.86
C LEU A 190 15.33 -14.74 -24.12
N LEU A 191 14.25 -15.34 -24.62
CA LEU A 191 14.28 -16.14 -25.85
C LEU A 191 14.59 -15.29 -27.07
N VAL A 192 13.92 -14.14 -27.23
CA VAL A 192 14.15 -13.22 -28.35
C VAL A 192 15.53 -12.56 -28.26
N GLY A 193 15.93 -12.13 -27.05
CA GLY A 193 17.25 -11.57 -26.80
C GLY A 193 18.38 -12.59 -26.97
N GLY A 194 18.15 -13.85 -26.59
CA GLY A 194 19.06 -14.97 -26.80
C GLY A 194 19.22 -15.34 -28.27
N ALA A 195 18.15 -15.31 -29.06
CA ALA A 195 18.21 -15.46 -30.51
C ALA A 195 19.00 -14.31 -31.18
N SER A 196 18.84 -13.08 -30.67
CA SER A 196 19.57 -11.89 -31.16
C SER A 196 21.06 -11.90 -30.77
N LEU A 197 21.41 -12.54 -29.64
CA LEU A 197 22.78 -12.84 -29.24
C LEU A 197 23.41 -13.90 -30.17
N ALA A 198 22.66 -14.96 -30.49
CA ALA A 198 23.11 -16.00 -31.42
C ALA A 198 23.35 -15.47 -32.84
N ALA A 199 22.61 -14.44 -33.25
CA ALA A 199 22.82 -13.71 -34.51
C ALA A 199 24.01 -12.73 -34.49
N GLY A 200 24.70 -12.56 -33.35
CA GLY A 200 25.85 -11.65 -33.21
C GLY A 200 25.49 -10.16 -33.16
N CYS A 201 24.21 -9.80 -33.12
CA CYS A 201 23.75 -8.40 -33.12
C CYS A 201 23.78 -7.75 -31.73
N THR A 202 23.87 -8.54 -30.65
CA THR A 202 23.80 -8.06 -29.27
C THR A 202 24.85 -8.74 -28.41
N THR A 203 25.42 -8.03 -27.43
CA THR A 203 26.44 -8.59 -26.52
C THR A 203 25.79 -9.29 -25.32
N ALA A 204 26.40 -10.35 -24.78
CA ALA A 204 25.91 -11.04 -23.58
C ALA A 204 25.79 -10.09 -22.36
N ALA A 205 26.66 -9.10 -22.26
CA ALA A 205 26.62 -8.06 -21.24
C ALA A 205 25.39 -7.14 -21.37
N GLU A 206 24.99 -6.79 -22.59
CA GLU A 206 23.82 -5.95 -22.85
C GLU A 206 22.52 -6.71 -22.56
N LEU A 207 22.45 -7.99 -22.91
CA LEU A 207 21.31 -8.86 -22.60
C LEU A 207 21.12 -9.05 -21.09
N THR A 208 22.20 -9.31 -20.36
CA THR A 208 22.16 -9.47 -18.90
C THR A 208 21.70 -8.17 -18.23
N THR A 209 22.28 -7.04 -18.66
CA THR A 209 21.90 -5.71 -18.19
C THR A 209 20.42 -5.41 -18.47
N PHE A 210 19.94 -5.75 -19.67
CA PHE A 210 18.53 -5.57 -20.06
C PHE A 210 17.58 -6.33 -19.12
N ILE A 211 17.85 -7.61 -18.86
CA ILE A 211 17.01 -8.44 -17.97
C ILE A 211 16.98 -7.88 -16.54
N LEU A 212 18.13 -7.42 -16.04
CA LEU A 212 18.22 -6.79 -14.72
C LEU A 212 17.40 -5.49 -14.64
N TYR A 213 17.41 -4.67 -15.68
CA TYR A 213 16.60 -3.45 -15.71
C TYR A 213 15.10 -3.73 -15.87
N VAL A 214 14.71 -4.72 -16.66
CA VAL A 214 13.30 -5.17 -16.74
C VAL A 214 12.82 -5.63 -15.36
N ASP A 215 13.62 -6.38 -14.61
CA ASP A 215 13.29 -6.79 -13.24
C ASP A 215 13.05 -5.59 -12.30
N LYS A 216 13.89 -4.55 -12.40
CA LYS A 216 13.73 -3.31 -11.62
C LYS A 216 12.48 -2.54 -11.99
N VAL A 217 12.18 -2.38 -13.28
CA VAL A 217 10.98 -1.65 -13.73
C VAL A 217 9.70 -2.38 -13.34
N VAL A 218 9.70 -3.72 -13.47
CA VAL A 218 8.55 -4.56 -13.12
C VAL A 218 8.30 -4.55 -11.61
N SER A 219 9.34 -4.77 -10.79
CA SER A 219 9.19 -4.74 -9.33
C SER A 219 8.75 -3.37 -8.82
N ALA A 220 9.26 -2.29 -9.40
CA ALA A 220 8.80 -0.93 -9.10
C ALA A 220 7.33 -0.73 -9.47
N SER A 221 6.89 -1.24 -10.62
CA SER A 221 5.50 -1.13 -11.09
C SER A 221 4.53 -1.90 -10.20
N LEU A 222 4.90 -3.14 -9.80
CA LEU A 222 4.15 -3.95 -8.84
C LEU A 222 4.00 -3.25 -7.49
N ALA A 223 5.10 -2.74 -6.95
CA ALA A 223 5.10 -2.05 -5.68
C ALA A 223 4.26 -0.77 -5.70
N VAL A 224 4.27 -0.03 -6.82
CA VAL A 224 3.36 1.11 -7.01
C VAL A 224 1.91 0.62 -6.97
N CYS A 225 1.56 -0.42 -7.74
CA CYS A 225 0.19 -0.95 -7.79
C CYS A 225 -0.34 -1.38 -6.41
N GLU A 226 0.49 -2.03 -5.59
CA GLU A 226 0.12 -2.40 -4.22
C GLU A 226 -0.13 -1.16 -3.35
N GLN A 227 0.66 -0.12 -3.53
CA GLN A 227 0.54 1.12 -2.77
C GLN A 227 -0.72 1.92 -3.13
N TRP A 228 -1.20 1.82 -4.37
CA TRP A 228 -2.48 2.41 -4.79
C TRP A 228 -3.71 1.59 -4.35
N ALA A 229 -3.51 0.35 -3.93
CA ALA A 229 -4.56 -0.55 -3.48
C ALA A 229 -4.76 -0.54 -1.94
N GLN A 230 -3.79 -0.01 -1.20
CA GLN A 230 -3.88 0.26 0.25
C GLN A 230 -4.61 1.58 0.53
#